data_AF-A0A391PLZ7-F1
#
_entry.id   AF-A0A391PLZ7-F1
#
_cell.length_a   1.000
_cell.length_b   1.000
_cell.length_c   1.000
_cell.angle_alpha   90.00
_cell.angle_beta   90.00
_cell.angle_gamma   90.00
#
_symmetry.space_group_name_H-M   'P 1'
#
loop_
_entity.id
_entity.type
_entity.pdbx_description
1 polymer ?
#
loop_
_entity_poly.entity_id
_entity_poly.type
_entity_poly.pdbx_seq_one_letter_code
_entity_poly.pdbx_strand_id
1 'polypeptide(L)' 'MADRSNQRLNEAIEKAISMWDGTIHGQTLRNMYDNGSDYEIICEVAGIEYEDYE' A
#
# COMPACT_ATOMS: atom_id res chain seq x y z
N MET A 1 7.37 13.10 -4.83
CA MET A 1 6.45 12.52 -3.82
C MET A 1 5.35 11.88 -4.60
N ALA A 2 5.08 10.60 -4.39
CA ALA A 2 3.92 9.95 -5.02
C ALA A 2 2.66 10.69 -4.62
N ASP A 3 1.72 10.81 -5.55
CA ASP A 3 0.40 11.35 -5.24
C ASP A 3 -0.28 10.39 -4.25
N ARG A 4 -0.52 10.88 -3.03
CA ARG A 4 -1.19 10.16 -1.95
C ARG A 4 -2.54 10.79 -1.61
N SER A 5 -3.20 11.40 -2.59
CA SER A 5 -4.49 12.08 -2.42
C SER A 5 -5.65 11.14 -2.07
N ASN A 6 -5.54 9.83 -2.38
CA ASN A 6 -6.57 8.85 -2.08
C ASN A 6 -6.47 8.33 -0.63
N GLN A 7 -7.14 9.05 0.29
CA GLN A 7 -7.14 8.70 1.71
C GLN A 7 -7.67 7.30 2.00
N ARG A 8 -8.76 6.89 1.33
CA ARG A 8 -9.37 5.58 1.55
C ARG A 8 -8.43 4.44 1.15
N LEU A 9 -7.68 4.64 0.06
CA LEU A 9 -6.67 3.67 -0.38
C LEU A 9 -5.44 3.67 0.53
N ASN A 10 -5.01 4.84 1.01
CA ASN A 10 -3.92 4.94 2.00
C ASN A 10 -4.24 4.12 3.25
N GLU A 11 -5.44 4.26 3.80
CA GLU A 11 -5.87 3.49 4.98
C GLU A 11 -5.85 1.98 4.72
N ALA A 12 -6.27 1.53 3.53
CA ALA A 12 -6.24 0.13 3.16
C ALA A 12 -4.80 -0.41 3.07
N ILE A 13 -3.89 0.35 2.47
CA ILE A 13 -2.46 0.02 2.38
C ILE A 13 -1.82 -0.01 3.77
N GLU A 14 -2.08 0.99 4.60
CA GLU A 14 -1.55 1.05 5.98
C GLU A 14 -2.08 -0.12 6.83
N LYS A 15 -3.34 -0.50 6.65
CA LYS A 15 -3.90 -1.70 7.28
C LYS A 15 -3.23 -2.99 6.79
N ALA A 16 -2.94 -3.10 5.49
CA ALA A 16 -2.19 -4.24 4.95
C ALA A 16 -0.77 -4.30 5.52
N ILE A 17 -0.06 -3.16 5.58
CA ILE A 17 1.26 -3.05 6.23
C ILE A 17 1.19 -3.52 7.68
N SER A 18 0.19 -3.07 8.44
CA SER A 18 0.01 -3.46 9.84
C SER A 18 -0.35 -4.93 10.01
N MET A 19 -1.14 -5.51 9.09
CA MET A 19 -1.51 -6.92 9.12
C MET A 19 -0.29 -7.83 8.97
N TRP A 20 0.70 -7.39 8.20
CA TRP A 20 1.93 -8.12 7.92
C TRP A 20 3.14 -7.58 8.70
N ASP A 21 2.91 -6.80 9.76
CA ASP A 21 3.99 -6.20 10.53
C ASP A 21 4.95 -7.26 11.10
N GLY A 22 6.24 -6.94 11.11
CA GLY A 22 7.31 -7.88 11.49
C GLY A 22 7.66 -8.94 10.44
N THR A 23 6.95 -9.02 9.30
CA THR A 23 7.31 -9.92 8.18
C THR A 23 8.06 -9.18 7.07
N ILE A 24 8.80 -9.94 6.23
CA ILE A 24 9.43 -9.38 5.03
C ILE A 24 8.39 -8.74 4.11
N HIS A 25 7.21 -9.35 3.98
CA HIS A 25 6.13 -8.85 3.14
C HIS A 25 5.63 -7.47 3.61
N GLY A 26 5.37 -7.31 4.91
CA GLY A 26 4.97 -6.01 5.47
C GLY A 26 6.07 -4.94 5.37
N GLN A 27 7.34 -5.33 5.49
CA GLN A 27 8.46 -4.41 5.25
C GLN A 27 8.57 -3.99 3.78
N THR A 28 8.33 -4.90 2.84
CA THR A 28 8.28 -4.57 1.40
C THR A 28 7.17 -3.55 1.11
N LEU A 29 5.95 -3.79 1.61
CA LEU A 29 4.83 -2.85 1.42
C LEU A 29 5.12 -1.47 1.99
N ARG A 30 5.66 -1.40 3.22
CA ARG A 30 6.05 -0.13 3.86
C ARG A 30 7.12 0.60 3.06
N ASN A 31 8.16 -0.11 2.61
CA ASN A 31 9.20 0.48 1.77
C ASN A 31 8.63 1.03 0.46
N MET A 32 7.72 0.32 -0.21
CA MET A 32 7.09 0.80 -1.43
C MET A 32 6.21 2.03 -1.17
N TYR A 33 5.43 2.01 -0.09
CA TYR A 33 4.56 3.12 0.30
C TYR A 33 5.38 4.39 0.61
N ASP A 34 6.41 4.27 1.46
CA ASP A 34 7.25 5.38 1.92
C ASP A 34 8.16 5.96 0.83
N ASN A 35 8.68 5.10 -0.07
CA ASN A 35 9.53 5.55 -1.18
C ASN A 35 8.73 6.07 -2.39
N GLY A 36 7.40 6.08 -2.30
CA GLY A 36 6.55 6.67 -3.32
C GLY A 36 6.40 5.81 -4.57
N SER A 37 6.30 4.48 -4.42
CA SER A 37 5.81 3.62 -5.49
C SER A 37 4.35 3.94 -5.83
N ASP A 38 3.94 3.64 -7.06
CA ASP A 38 2.57 3.88 -7.52
C ASP A 38 1.57 2.99 -6.77
N TYR A 39 0.34 3.48 -6.62
CA TYR A 39 -0.70 2.73 -5.92
C TYR A 39 -0.99 1.38 -6.55
N GLU A 40 -1.05 1.33 -7.88
CA GLU A 40 -1.31 0.09 -8.63
C GLU A 40 -0.33 -1.02 -8.23
N ILE A 41 0.97 -0.71 -8.22
CA ILE A 41 2.02 -1.67 -7.85
C ILE A 41 1.93 -2.04 -6.37
N ILE A 42 1.66 -1.09 -5.48
CA ILE A 42 1.49 -1.38 -4.04
C ILE A 42 0.28 -2.29 -3.81
N CYS A 43 -0.82 -2.06 -4.52
CA CYS A 43 -2.06 -2.82 -4.38
C CYS A 43 -1.90 -4.25 -4.90
N GLU A 44 -1.21 -4.43 -6.02
CA GLU A 44 -0.87 -5.77 -6.55
C GLU A 44 -0.12 -6.59 -5.50
N VAL A 45 0.91 -6.01 -4.88
CA VAL A 45 1.68 -6.70 -3.84
C VAL A 45 0.87 -6.89 -2.56
N ALA A 46 0.03 -5.93 -2.18
CA ALA A 46 -0.79 -5.99 -0.98
C ALA A 46 -2.01 -6.93 -1.11
N GLY A 47 -2.34 -7.37 -2.33
CA GLY A 47 -3.57 -8.12 -2.61
C GLY A 47 -4.83 -7.26 -2.42
N ILE A 48 -4.75 -5.97 -2.76
CA ILE A 48 -5.86 -5.02 -2.71
C ILE A 48 -6.37 -4.82 -4.14
N GLU A 49 -7.68 -4.94 -4.35
CA GLU A 49 -8.30 -4.61 -5.63
C GLU A 49 -8.33 -3.09 -5.79
N TYR A 50 -7.45 -2.57 -6.65
CA TYR A 50 -7.28 -1.11 -6.83
C TYR A 50 -8.57 -0.44 -7.35
N GLU A 51 -9.33 -1.14 -8.20
CA GLU A 51 -10.60 -0.67 -8.77
C GLU A 51 -11.66 -0.32 -7.71
N ASP A 52 -11.60 -0.92 -6.51
CA ASP A 52 -12.53 -0.60 -5.42
C ASP A 52 -12.32 0.83 -4.85
N TYR A 53 -11.23 1.48 -5.23
CA TYR A 53 -10.76 2.75 -4.69
C TYR A 53 -10.52 3.82 -5.77
N GLU A 54 -10.77 3.54 -7.06
CA GLU A 54 -10.77 4.57 -8.13
C GLU A 54 -11.91 5.60 -7.97
#